data_AF-E3T6P4-F1
#
_entry.id   AF-E3T6P4-F1
#
_cell.length_a   1.000
_cell.length_b   1.000
_cell.length_c   1.000
_cell.angle_alpha   90.00
_cell.angle_beta   90.00
_cell.angle_gamma   90.00
#
_symmetry.space_group_name_H-M   'P 1'
#
loop_
_entity.id
_entity.type
_entity.pdbx_description
1 polymer ?
#
loop_
_entity_poly.entity_id
_entity_poly.type
_entity_poly.pdbx_seq_one_letter_code
_entity_poly.pdbx_strand_id
1 'polypeptide(L)'
;MPIGRIAVLAAAVVVACGACGGGGGGGPASDDVAEIPGVGVTRMDAPRPTGAASAPCDEDPLPPARAQPIVERVADLRAIGLFADRAGVADAVLADEIEADLEATWSQPTTDGTLTPIPIDDPFMDLFVAQQDADRVWWNDLEADVSDGNEVYVDTIDGWAAISAGTFAPSKVEETWDGETGPVTVTFDLAGAAQSLHPAYLEDWIDPRILAPINELIGGTGRRFELVKAFDQTAFVMALNEAERHALESRGWCFE
;
A
#
# COMPACT_ATOMS: atom_id res chain seq x y z
N MET A 1 -23.08 21.73 -7.54
CA MET A 1 -22.86 20.50 -8.32
C MET A 1 -22.43 19.44 -7.31
N PRO A 2 -23.13 18.32 -7.19
CA PRO A 2 -22.75 17.29 -6.22
C PRO A 2 -21.50 16.57 -6.75
N ILE A 3 -20.44 16.57 -5.96
CA ILE A 3 -19.24 15.77 -6.21
C ILE A 3 -19.63 14.33 -5.89
N GLY A 4 -19.68 13.48 -6.91
CA GLY A 4 -19.92 12.06 -6.75
C GLY A 4 -18.74 11.45 -5.99
N ARG A 5 -19.00 10.95 -4.78
CA ARG A 5 -18.06 10.09 -4.07
C ARG A 5 -17.89 8.82 -4.91
N ILE A 6 -16.70 8.61 -5.47
CA ILE A 6 -16.28 7.31 -6.00
C ILE A 6 -16.19 6.40 -4.78
N ALA A 7 -17.04 5.37 -4.73
CA ALA A 7 -16.95 4.34 -3.70
C ALA A 7 -15.69 3.54 -4.00
N VAL A 8 -14.65 3.73 -3.19
CA VAL A 8 -13.54 2.78 -3.12
C VAL A 8 -14.11 1.51 -2.53
N LEU A 9 -14.14 0.45 -3.33
CA LEU A 9 -14.58 -0.87 -2.89
C LEU A 9 -13.45 -1.43 -2.01
N ALA A 10 -13.50 -1.19 -0.70
CA ALA A 10 -12.60 -1.85 0.23
C ALA A 10 -12.95 -3.35 0.24
N ALA A 11 -12.08 -4.18 -0.32
CA ALA A 11 -12.17 -5.62 -0.19
C ALA A 11 -11.86 -5.98 1.27
N ALA A 12 -12.89 -6.31 2.05
CA ALA A 12 -12.73 -6.78 3.42
C ALA A 12 -12.14 -8.20 3.40
N VAL A 13 -10.83 -8.32 3.65
CA VAL A 13 -10.16 -9.61 3.87
C VAL A 13 -10.48 -10.08 5.29
N VAL A 14 -11.35 -11.09 5.40
CA VAL A 14 -11.66 -11.73 6.69
C VAL A 14 -10.60 -12.80 6.97
N VAL A 15 -9.59 -12.47 7.77
CA VAL A 15 -8.63 -13.45 8.29
C VAL A 15 -9.25 -14.18 9.49
N ALA A 16 -9.76 -15.39 9.25
CA ALA A 16 -10.26 -16.26 10.30
C ALA A 16 -9.10 -17.08 10.92
N CYS A 17 -8.48 -16.59 11.99
CA CYS A 17 -7.55 -17.39 12.78
C CYS A 17 -8.31 -18.39 13.67
N GLY A 18 -8.44 -19.62 13.19
CA GLY A 18 -8.94 -20.76 13.96
C GLY A 18 -7.91 -21.22 15.00
N ALA A 19 -8.29 -21.13 16.28
CA ALA A 19 -7.53 -21.68 17.40
C ALA A 19 -7.45 -23.22 17.33
N CYS A 20 -6.24 -23.76 17.35
CA CYS A 20 -5.97 -25.15 17.72
C CYS A 20 -4.81 -25.19 18.72
N GLY A 21 -5.14 -25.57 19.95
CA GLY A 21 -4.16 -25.79 21.01
C GLY A 21 -3.55 -27.20 20.96
N GLY A 22 -2.33 -27.29 21.48
CA GLY A 22 -1.90 -28.41 22.32
C GLY A 22 -0.87 -29.38 21.73
N GLY A 23 0.30 -29.42 22.38
CA GLY A 23 1.10 -30.65 22.53
C GLY A 23 2.55 -30.56 22.07
N GLY A 24 3.45 -30.25 23.01
CA GLY A 24 4.90 -30.21 22.76
C GLY A 24 5.60 -31.58 22.78
N GLY A 25 6.82 -31.60 22.24
CA GLY A 25 7.79 -32.71 22.37
C GLY A 25 8.94 -32.56 21.38
N GLY A 26 10.06 -31.98 21.82
CA GLY A 26 11.17 -31.54 20.96
C GLY A 26 12.16 -32.61 20.50
N GLY A 27 12.88 -32.25 19.43
CA GLY A 27 14.10 -32.83 18.89
C GLY A 27 14.66 -31.92 17.78
N PRO A 28 15.99 -31.78 17.59
CA PRO A 28 16.56 -30.56 17.01
C PRO A 28 16.86 -30.62 15.51
N ALA A 29 16.76 -29.43 14.90
CA ALA A 29 17.41 -28.95 13.68
C ALA A 29 16.99 -29.53 12.32
N SER A 30 16.07 -28.82 11.66
CA SER A 30 16.09 -28.55 10.22
C SER A 30 15.32 -27.25 9.94
N ASP A 31 15.71 -26.54 8.89
CA ASP A 31 15.08 -25.31 8.40
C ASP A 31 13.60 -25.57 8.06
N ASP A 32 12.68 -25.23 8.98
CA ASP A 32 11.25 -25.47 8.79
C ASP A 32 10.53 -24.16 8.42
N VAL A 33 10.36 -23.96 7.12
CA VAL A 33 9.23 -23.20 6.57
C VAL A 33 7.98 -24.04 6.86
N ALA A 34 7.04 -23.50 7.63
CA ALA A 34 5.78 -24.19 7.90
C ALA A 34 4.93 -24.25 6.63
N GLU A 35 4.93 -25.41 5.97
CA GLU A 35 4.02 -25.70 4.85
C GLU A 35 2.60 -25.91 5.42
N ILE A 36 1.69 -24.96 5.17
CA ILE A 36 0.26 -25.09 5.50
C ILE A 36 -0.44 -25.79 4.32
N PRO A 37 -0.96 -27.02 4.46
CA PRO A 37 -1.58 -27.72 3.35
C PRO A 37 -2.85 -27.01 2.88
N GLY A 38 -2.87 -26.56 1.61
CA GLY A 38 -4.02 -25.90 0.99
C GLY A 38 -3.92 -24.37 0.92
N VAL A 39 -2.88 -23.78 1.50
CA VAL A 39 -2.45 -22.41 1.24
C VAL A 39 -1.13 -22.58 0.50
N GLY A 40 -1.05 -22.17 -0.77
CA GLY A 40 0.25 -22.09 -1.44
C GLY A 40 1.22 -21.31 -0.55
N VAL A 41 2.53 -21.56 -0.66
CA VAL A 41 3.53 -20.74 0.02
C VAL A 41 3.18 -19.28 -0.29
N THR A 42 2.67 -18.53 0.68
CA THR A 42 2.43 -17.09 0.53
C THR A 42 3.81 -16.51 0.28
N ARG A 43 4.13 -16.23 -0.99
CA ARG A 43 5.42 -15.70 -1.38
C ARG A 43 5.46 -14.23 -0.93
N MET A 44 5.77 -14.03 0.36
CA MET A 44 6.47 -12.80 0.77
C MET A 44 7.76 -12.60 -0.05
N ASP A 45 8.23 -13.64 -0.74
CA ASP A 45 9.40 -13.68 -1.63
C ASP A 45 9.16 -13.18 -3.06
N ALA A 46 8.06 -12.50 -3.38
CA ALA A 46 8.00 -11.75 -4.65
C ALA A 46 9.25 -10.85 -4.70
N PRO A 47 10.19 -11.02 -5.66
CA PRO A 47 11.49 -10.41 -5.54
C PRO A 47 11.37 -8.89 -5.60
N ARG A 48 11.53 -8.22 -4.46
CA ARG A 48 11.40 -6.78 -4.32
C ARG A 48 12.73 -6.07 -4.61
N PRO A 49 12.71 -4.81 -5.10
CA PRO A 49 13.93 -4.03 -5.28
C PRO A 49 14.52 -3.70 -3.90
N THR A 50 15.53 -4.46 -3.45
CA THR A 50 16.26 -4.16 -2.22
C THR A 50 17.48 -3.28 -2.51
N GLY A 51 17.35 -1.97 -2.28
CA GLY A 51 18.46 -1.03 -2.36
C GLY A 51 19.31 -1.03 -1.08
N ALA A 52 20.61 -0.68 -1.17
CA ALA A 52 21.50 -0.61 0.00
C ALA A 52 21.06 0.39 1.09
N ALA A 53 20.10 1.27 0.79
CA ALA A 53 19.51 2.22 1.74
C ALA A 53 18.52 1.58 2.73
N SER A 54 18.07 0.33 2.49
CA SER A 54 17.01 -0.32 3.29
C SER A 54 17.50 -1.11 4.51
N ALA A 55 18.82 -1.25 4.71
CA ALA A 55 19.42 -2.16 5.69
C ALA A 55 19.01 -1.94 7.16
N PRO A 56 18.85 -0.70 7.67
CA PRO A 56 18.37 -0.48 9.04
C PRO A 56 16.91 -0.89 9.27
N CYS A 57 16.15 -1.07 8.19
CA CYS A 57 14.73 -1.38 8.19
C CYS A 57 14.45 -2.86 7.86
N ASP A 58 15.47 -3.73 7.75
CA ASP A 58 15.30 -5.15 7.38
C ASP A 58 14.60 -5.97 8.49
N GLU A 59 14.71 -5.54 9.75
CA GLU A 59 14.11 -6.25 10.88
C GLU A 59 12.70 -5.76 11.25
N ASP A 60 12.41 -4.46 11.07
CA ASP A 60 11.11 -3.84 11.36
C ASP A 60 10.79 -2.80 10.26
N PRO A 61 9.97 -3.16 9.25
CA PRO A 61 9.68 -2.29 8.10
C PRO A 61 8.63 -1.23 8.42
N LEU A 62 7.93 -1.35 9.54
CA LEU A 62 6.83 -0.47 9.92
C LEU A 62 7.32 0.70 10.78
N PRO A 63 6.64 1.85 10.72
CA PRO A 63 6.84 2.90 11.71
C PRO A 63 6.63 2.34 13.12
N PRO A 64 7.44 2.75 14.11
CA PRO A 64 7.31 2.22 15.47
C PRO A 64 5.91 2.50 16.01
N ALA A 65 5.33 1.51 16.67
CA ALA A 65 4.08 1.65 17.42
C ALA A 65 4.17 2.80 18.43
N ARG A 66 3.12 3.63 18.47
CA ARG A 66 3.03 4.79 19.37
C ARG A 66 1.66 4.83 20.01
N ALA A 67 1.57 5.06 21.31
CA ALA A 67 0.29 5.35 21.96
C ALA A 67 -0.17 6.81 21.72
N GLN A 68 0.01 7.30 20.49
CA GLN A 68 -0.28 8.69 20.10
C GLN A 68 -1.75 8.81 19.67
N PRO A 69 -2.53 9.78 20.20
CA PRO A 69 -3.90 10.04 19.76
C PRO A 69 -4.01 10.34 18.26
N ILE A 70 -5.13 9.95 17.62
CA ILE A 70 -5.37 10.17 16.18
C ILE A 70 -5.22 11.65 15.79
N VAL A 71 -5.72 12.58 16.62
CA VAL A 71 -5.59 14.02 16.35
C VAL A 71 -4.14 14.52 16.26
N GLU A 72 -3.24 13.95 17.06
CA GLU A 72 -1.82 14.31 16.99
C GLU A 72 -1.16 13.67 15.77
N ARG A 73 -1.55 12.45 15.39
CA ARG A 73 -1.09 11.81 14.15
C ARG A 73 -1.53 12.59 12.92
N VAL A 74 -2.78 13.04 12.89
CA VAL A 74 -3.31 13.91 11.83
C VAL A 74 -2.51 15.20 11.74
N ALA A 75 -2.28 15.88 12.86
CA ALA A 75 -1.49 17.12 12.88
C ALA A 75 -0.05 16.89 12.35
N ASP A 76 0.57 15.79 12.76
CA ASP A 76 1.91 15.42 12.31
C ASP A 76 1.98 15.14 10.81
N LEU A 77 1.03 14.36 10.27
CA LEU A 77 0.98 14.04 8.84
C LEU A 77 0.63 15.27 8.00
N ARG A 78 -0.23 16.16 8.50
CA ARG A 78 -0.51 17.47 7.88
C ARG A 78 0.70 18.38 7.83
N ALA A 79 1.55 18.36 8.87
CA ALA A 79 2.80 19.11 8.85
C ALA A 79 3.76 18.63 7.75
N ILE A 80 3.61 17.39 7.30
CA ILE A 80 4.34 16.78 6.16
C ILE A 80 3.61 17.03 4.83
N GLY A 81 2.40 17.60 4.84
CA GLY A 81 1.67 17.97 3.63
C GLY A 81 0.62 16.96 3.18
N LEU A 82 0.33 15.92 3.98
CA LEU A 82 -0.88 15.12 3.79
C LEU A 82 -2.13 15.94 4.13
N PHE A 83 -3.28 15.52 3.59
CA PHE A 83 -4.60 16.13 3.76
C PHE A 83 -4.66 17.59 3.32
N ALA A 84 -3.89 17.94 2.29
CA ALA A 84 -3.84 19.29 1.75
C ALA A 84 -5.19 19.73 1.15
N ASP A 85 -5.97 18.79 0.62
CA ASP A 85 -7.34 18.97 0.14
C ASP A 85 -8.31 19.38 1.28
N ARG A 86 -8.00 18.98 2.52
CA ARG A 86 -8.77 19.30 3.74
C ARG A 86 -8.13 20.42 4.58
N ALA A 87 -7.34 21.31 3.96
CA ALA A 87 -6.67 22.41 4.64
C ALA A 87 -7.61 23.29 5.51
N GLY A 88 -8.88 23.41 5.12
CA GLY A 88 -9.90 24.18 5.85
C GLY A 88 -10.59 23.47 7.01
N VAL A 89 -10.33 22.17 7.21
CA VAL A 89 -10.89 21.36 8.31
C VAL A 89 -9.94 21.44 9.50
N ALA A 90 -10.47 21.55 10.73
CA ALA A 90 -9.65 21.52 11.94
C ALA A 90 -9.17 20.10 12.24
N ASP A 91 -7.96 19.94 12.78
CA ASP A 91 -7.36 18.62 13.02
C ASP A 91 -8.24 17.70 13.86
N ALA A 92 -8.90 18.23 14.89
CA ALA A 92 -9.82 17.46 15.73
C ALA A 92 -11.03 16.93 14.93
N VAL A 93 -11.59 17.74 14.03
CA VAL A 93 -12.73 17.33 13.20
C VAL A 93 -12.29 16.27 12.19
N LEU A 94 -11.13 16.45 11.57
CA LEU A 94 -10.58 15.45 10.65
C LEU A 94 -10.23 14.15 11.38
N ALA A 95 -9.72 14.23 12.60
CA ALA A 95 -9.43 13.07 13.43
C ALA A 95 -10.70 12.29 13.78
N ASP A 96 -11.79 12.97 14.17
CA ASP A 96 -13.08 12.32 14.43
C ASP A 96 -13.63 11.63 13.16
N GLU A 97 -13.48 12.26 11.99
CA GLU A 97 -13.88 11.67 10.70
C GLU A 97 -13.07 10.41 10.38
N ILE A 98 -11.75 10.46 10.57
CA ILE A 98 -10.84 9.33 10.35
C ILE A 98 -11.14 8.20 11.34
N GLU A 99 -11.32 8.51 12.62
CA GLU A 99 -11.64 7.50 13.64
C GLU A 99 -12.94 6.76 13.31
N ALA A 100 -13.97 7.49 12.87
CA ALA A 100 -15.23 6.88 12.45
C ALA A 100 -15.06 5.96 11.21
N ASP A 101 -14.22 6.35 10.25
CA ASP A 101 -13.94 5.51 9.08
C ASP A 101 -13.13 4.26 9.44
N LEU A 102 -12.15 4.40 10.33
CA LEU A 102 -11.37 3.28 10.86
C LEU A 102 -12.26 2.30 11.63
N GLU A 103 -13.17 2.82 12.46
CA GLU A 103 -14.14 1.99 13.18
C GLU A 103 -15.01 1.20 12.19
N ALA A 104 -15.54 1.87 11.16
CA ALA A 104 -16.41 1.26 10.16
C ALA A 104 -15.70 0.22 9.28
N THR A 105 -14.43 0.42 8.96
CA THR A 105 -13.70 -0.39 7.97
C THR A 105 -12.95 -1.57 8.61
N TRP A 106 -12.31 -1.34 9.75
CA TRP A 106 -11.32 -2.27 10.30
C TRP A 106 -11.75 -2.93 11.62
N SER A 107 -12.78 -2.42 12.29
CA SER A 107 -13.21 -3.01 13.57
C SER A 107 -13.89 -4.36 13.36
N GLN A 108 -13.53 -5.31 14.22
CA GLN A 108 -14.10 -6.65 14.19
C GLN A 108 -15.32 -6.74 15.11
N PRO A 109 -16.41 -7.41 14.69
CA PRO A 109 -17.55 -7.64 15.55
C PRO A 109 -17.17 -8.58 16.70
N THR A 110 -17.53 -8.20 17.91
CA THR A 110 -17.45 -9.05 19.11
C THR A 110 -18.62 -10.02 19.18
N THR A 111 -18.53 -11.00 20.08
CA THR A 111 -19.59 -12.00 20.31
C THR A 111 -20.93 -11.38 20.73
N ASP A 112 -20.94 -10.21 21.38
CA ASP A 112 -22.14 -9.47 21.76
C ASP A 112 -22.58 -8.41 20.73
N GLY A 113 -21.92 -8.35 19.57
CA GLY A 113 -22.27 -7.48 18.45
C GLY A 113 -21.75 -6.05 18.56
N THR A 114 -20.87 -5.75 19.52
CA THR A 114 -20.11 -4.49 19.54
C THR A 114 -18.91 -4.57 18.59
N LEU A 115 -18.26 -3.43 18.33
CA LEU A 115 -17.05 -3.38 17.52
C LEU A 115 -15.81 -3.32 18.43
N THR A 116 -14.80 -4.11 18.11
CA THR A 116 -13.49 -4.02 18.76
C THR A 116 -12.69 -2.91 18.09
N PRO A 117 -12.40 -1.78 18.77
CA PRO A 117 -11.62 -0.72 18.16
C PRO A 117 -10.18 -1.18 17.91
N ILE A 118 -9.55 -0.61 16.89
CA ILE A 118 -8.13 -0.81 16.63
C ILE A 118 -7.33 -0.23 17.82
N PRO A 119 -6.38 -0.96 18.41
CA PRO A 119 -5.51 -0.42 19.45
C PRO A 119 -4.79 0.85 18.99
N ILE A 120 -4.70 1.88 19.84
CA ILE A 120 -4.05 3.15 19.47
C ILE A 120 -2.56 3.00 19.18
N ASP A 121 -1.94 1.95 19.75
CA ASP A 121 -0.56 1.52 19.57
C ASP A 121 -0.41 0.39 18.55
N ASP A 122 -1.42 0.13 17.71
CA ASP A 122 -1.30 -0.79 16.59
C ASP A 122 -0.15 -0.34 15.65
N PRO A 123 0.75 -1.24 15.22
CA PRO A 123 1.88 -0.89 14.36
C PRO A 123 1.45 -0.33 13.00
N PHE A 124 0.23 -0.61 12.54
CA PHE A 124 -0.32 -0.08 11.29
C PHE A 124 -1.06 1.25 11.47
N MET A 125 -1.21 1.76 12.69
CA MET A 125 -2.03 2.95 12.96
C MET A 125 -1.59 4.18 12.14
N ASP A 126 -0.29 4.39 11.94
CA ASP A 126 0.21 5.50 11.10
C ASP A 126 -0.18 5.32 9.62
N LEU A 127 -0.17 4.07 9.11
CA LEU A 127 -0.60 3.74 7.75
C LEU A 127 -2.13 3.88 7.61
N PHE A 128 -2.89 3.42 8.61
CA PHE A 128 -4.35 3.55 8.67
C PHE A 128 -4.82 5.00 8.65
N VAL A 129 -4.12 5.90 9.35
CA VAL A 129 -4.41 7.32 9.28
C VAL A 129 -3.99 7.88 7.92
N ALA A 130 -2.77 7.58 7.44
CA ALA A 130 -2.26 8.13 6.19
C ALA A 130 -3.08 7.73 4.95
N GLN A 131 -3.62 6.50 4.87
CA GLN A 131 -4.45 6.06 3.73
C GLN A 131 -5.73 6.88 3.53
N GLN A 132 -6.17 7.61 4.55
CA GLN A 132 -7.35 8.48 4.47
C GLN A 132 -7.10 9.70 3.56
N ASP A 133 -5.83 9.95 3.20
CA ASP A 133 -5.43 10.87 2.15
C ASP A 133 -5.34 10.14 0.80
N ALA A 134 -6.51 9.83 0.24
CA ALA A 134 -6.63 9.10 -1.03
C ALA A 134 -6.05 9.87 -2.24
N ASP A 135 -5.75 11.16 -2.10
CA ASP A 135 -5.07 11.95 -3.13
C ASP A 135 -3.54 11.75 -3.12
N ARG A 136 -3.01 11.02 -2.11
CA ARG A 136 -1.57 10.90 -1.86
C ARG A 136 -1.11 9.47 -1.56
N VAL A 137 -2.04 8.59 -1.20
CA VAL A 137 -1.77 7.20 -0.80
C VAL A 137 -2.58 6.22 -1.64
N TRP A 138 -1.90 5.21 -2.15
CA TRP A 138 -2.49 4.02 -2.75
C TRP A 138 -2.10 2.82 -1.89
N TRP A 139 -3.08 2.18 -1.25
CA TRP A 139 -2.89 0.96 -0.47
C TRP A 139 -3.80 -0.12 -1.01
N ASN A 140 -3.23 -1.16 -1.61
CA ASN A 140 -3.98 -2.26 -2.19
C ASN A 140 -3.24 -3.59 -2.05
N ASP A 141 -4.00 -4.67 -2.19
CA ASP A 141 -3.46 -6.03 -2.28
C ASP A 141 -2.62 -6.19 -3.56
N LEU A 142 -1.46 -6.85 -3.46
CA LEU A 142 -0.69 -7.21 -4.63
C LEU A 142 -1.19 -8.51 -5.26
N GLU A 143 -1.87 -9.39 -4.50
CA GLU A 143 -2.58 -10.56 -5.02
C GLU A 143 -3.90 -10.09 -5.62
N ALA A 144 -3.89 -9.76 -6.91
CA ALA A 144 -4.97 -9.00 -7.56
C ALA A 144 -5.50 -9.69 -8.82
N ASP A 145 -5.47 -11.02 -8.87
CA ASP A 145 -5.92 -11.84 -10.00
C ASP A 145 -5.27 -11.43 -11.35
N VAL A 146 -3.97 -11.10 -11.32
CA VAL A 146 -3.24 -10.64 -12.51
C VAL A 146 -3.26 -11.69 -13.62
N SER A 147 -4.04 -11.43 -14.68
CA SER A 147 -4.25 -12.34 -15.80
C SER A 147 -4.79 -11.61 -17.05
N ASP A 148 -4.68 -12.25 -18.21
CA ASP A 148 -5.15 -11.70 -19.49
C ASP A 148 -6.65 -11.34 -19.45
N GLY A 149 -6.96 -10.09 -19.80
CA GLY A 149 -8.33 -9.55 -19.81
C GLY A 149 -8.83 -8.98 -18.48
N ASN A 150 -8.08 -9.10 -17.38
CA ASN A 150 -8.45 -8.49 -16.10
C ASN A 150 -8.02 -7.02 -15.96
N GLU A 151 -7.11 -6.54 -16.82
CA GLU A 151 -6.67 -5.13 -16.88
C GLU A 151 -6.08 -4.60 -15.55
N VAL A 152 -5.49 -5.47 -14.73
CA VAL A 152 -5.00 -5.13 -13.38
C VAL A 152 -3.89 -4.08 -13.41
N TYR A 153 -3.02 -4.11 -14.40
CA TYR A 153 -1.99 -3.07 -14.55
C TYR A 153 -2.57 -1.75 -15.06
N VAL A 154 -3.68 -1.77 -15.82
CA VAL A 154 -4.40 -0.53 -16.18
C VAL A 154 -4.92 0.14 -14.92
N ASP A 155 -5.65 -0.60 -14.08
CA ASP A 155 -6.19 -0.10 -12.82
C ASP A 155 -5.09 0.37 -11.85
N THR A 156 -3.98 -0.35 -11.80
CA THR A 156 -2.82 0.02 -10.97
C THR A 156 -2.19 1.34 -11.43
N ILE A 157 -1.98 1.50 -12.74
CA ILE A 157 -1.41 2.73 -13.33
C ILE A 157 -2.35 3.92 -13.10
N ASP A 158 -3.66 3.72 -13.22
CA ASP A 158 -4.65 4.76 -12.93
C ASP A 158 -4.68 5.13 -11.44
N GLY A 159 -4.58 4.15 -10.55
CA GLY A 159 -4.45 4.36 -9.10
C GLY A 159 -3.21 5.18 -8.74
N TRP A 160 -2.06 4.87 -9.33
CA TRP A 160 -0.83 5.64 -9.11
C TRP A 160 -0.90 7.04 -9.75
N ALA A 161 -1.54 7.17 -10.91
CA ALA A 161 -1.77 8.48 -11.52
C ALA A 161 -2.61 9.39 -10.61
N ALA A 162 -3.66 8.83 -9.98
CA ALA A 162 -4.54 9.56 -9.08
C ALA A 162 -3.80 10.15 -7.87
N ILE A 163 -2.87 9.40 -7.27
CA ILE A 163 -2.12 9.86 -6.08
C ILE A 163 -0.93 10.78 -6.43
N SER A 164 -0.59 10.92 -7.72
CA SER A 164 0.62 11.62 -8.16
C SER A 164 0.56 13.14 -8.08
N ALA A 165 -0.60 13.72 -7.72
CA ALA A 165 -0.86 15.15 -7.84
C ALA A 165 -0.58 15.70 -9.26
N GLY A 166 -0.79 14.88 -10.28
CA GLY A 166 -0.63 15.21 -11.69
C GLY A 166 0.81 15.14 -12.22
N THR A 167 1.80 14.73 -11.42
CA THR A 167 3.17 14.52 -11.92
C THR A 167 3.28 13.29 -12.81
N PHE A 168 2.40 12.31 -12.62
CA PHE A 168 2.23 11.16 -13.48
C PHE A 168 0.80 11.16 -14.03
N ALA A 169 0.65 11.62 -15.27
CA ALA A 169 -0.65 11.73 -15.95
C ALA A 169 -0.62 10.91 -17.27
N PRO A 170 -0.55 9.58 -17.18
CA PRO A 170 -0.59 8.71 -18.34
C PRO A 170 -1.96 8.82 -19.04
N SER A 171 -1.99 8.47 -20.32
CA SER A 171 -3.22 8.35 -21.09
C SER A 171 -3.11 7.17 -22.06
N LYS A 172 -4.24 6.64 -22.52
CA LYS A 172 -4.27 5.44 -23.38
C LYS A 172 -3.47 4.28 -22.78
N VAL A 173 -3.74 4.02 -21.50
CA VAL A 173 -3.13 2.88 -20.82
C VAL A 173 -3.74 1.61 -21.41
N GLU A 174 -2.89 0.71 -21.88
CA GLU A 174 -3.28 -0.55 -22.48
C GLU A 174 -2.40 -1.65 -21.89
N GLU A 175 -3.02 -2.78 -21.55
CA GLU A 175 -2.35 -3.99 -21.08
C GLU A 175 -2.52 -5.09 -22.12
N THR A 176 -1.41 -5.74 -22.47
CA THR A 176 -1.38 -6.80 -23.48
C THR A 176 -0.56 -7.99 -23.01
N TRP A 177 -1.03 -9.17 -23.39
CA TRP A 177 -0.47 -10.44 -22.97
C TRP A 177 -0.06 -11.28 -24.19
N ASP A 178 1.09 -11.93 -24.09
CA ASP A 178 1.47 -13.01 -25.01
C ASP A 178 1.15 -14.38 -24.36
N GLY A 179 -0.12 -14.77 -24.45
CA GLY A 179 -0.64 -15.99 -23.82
C GLY A 179 -1.00 -15.83 -22.34
N GLU A 180 -1.46 -16.92 -21.71
CA GLU A 180 -2.07 -16.89 -20.37
C GLU A 180 -1.08 -16.51 -19.24
N THR A 181 0.22 -16.69 -19.44
CA THR A 181 1.26 -16.42 -18.43
C THR A 181 2.22 -15.31 -18.86
N GLY A 182 1.85 -14.52 -19.86
CA GLY A 182 2.68 -13.44 -20.40
C GLY A 182 3.86 -13.91 -21.26
N PRO A 183 4.74 -12.99 -21.69
CA PRO A 183 5.02 -11.66 -21.13
C PRO A 183 3.86 -10.67 -21.13
N VAL A 184 3.82 -9.82 -20.10
CA VAL A 184 2.90 -8.69 -19.98
C VAL A 184 3.58 -7.43 -20.54
N THR A 185 2.86 -6.66 -21.35
CA THR A 185 3.29 -5.35 -21.82
C THR A 185 2.22 -4.31 -21.49
N VAL A 186 2.62 -3.27 -20.77
CA VAL A 186 1.77 -2.14 -20.41
C VAL A 186 2.26 -0.92 -21.17
N THR A 187 1.43 -0.36 -22.05
CA THR A 187 1.77 0.84 -22.82
C THR A 187 0.90 2.01 -22.42
N PHE A 188 1.45 3.22 -22.50
CA PHE A 188 0.69 4.47 -22.28
C PHE A 188 1.40 5.66 -22.92
N ASP A 189 0.66 6.72 -23.19
CA ASP A 189 1.19 8.02 -23.58
C ASP A 189 1.45 8.88 -22.33
N LEU A 190 2.69 9.35 -22.15
CA LEU A 190 3.07 10.30 -21.11
C LEU A 190 3.74 11.52 -21.73
N ALA A 191 3.24 12.71 -21.43
CA ALA A 191 3.74 13.98 -21.99
C ALA A 191 3.86 13.97 -23.54
N GLY A 192 2.97 13.24 -24.22
CA GLY A 192 2.94 13.12 -25.68
C GLY A 192 3.92 12.11 -26.28
N ALA A 193 4.60 11.31 -25.45
CA ALA A 193 5.47 10.23 -25.88
C ALA A 193 4.94 8.87 -25.41
N ALA A 194 4.92 7.90 -26.32
CA ALA A 194 4.56 6.52 -26.00
C ALA A 194 5.64 5.88 -25.11
N GLN A 195 5.19 5.24 -24.04
CA GLN A 195 5.98 4.50 -23.06
C GLN A 195 5.55 3.04 -23.05
N SER A 196 6.45 2.17 -22.61
CA SER A 196 6.20 0.74 -22.46
C SER A 196 6.88 0.25 -21.19
N LEU A 197 6.13 -0.49 -20.38
CA LEU A 197 6.61 -1.22 -19.22
C LEU A 197 6.45 -2.71 -19.47
N HIS A 198 7.35 -3.49 -18.88
CA HIS A 198 7.34 -4.95 -18.98
C HIS A 198 7.38 -5.53 -17.57
N PRO A 199 6.23 -5.55 -16.85
CA PRO A 199 6.14 -6.22 -15.56
C PRO A 199 6.56 -7.68 -15.69
N ALA A 200 7.22 -8.23 -14.68
CA ALA A 200 7.42 -9.67 -14.64
C ALA A 200 6.08 -10.36 -14.36
N TYR A 201 5.87 -11.52 -14.98
CA TYR A 201 4.76 -12.39 -14.57
C TYR A 201 5.09 -13.00 -13.21
N LEU A 202 4.24 -12.70 -12.22
CA LEU A 202 4.36 -13.16 -10.84
C LEU A 202 3.12 -13.98 -10.44
N GLU A 203 2.63 -14.83 -11.33
CA GLU A 203 1.34 -15.52 -11.18
C GLU A 203 0.21 -14.49 -11.16
N ASP A 204 -0.64 -14.47 -10.14
CA ASP A 204 -1.75 -13.54 -9.95
C ASP A 204 -1.35 -12.23 -9.24
N TRP A 205 -0.05 -11.97 -9.09
CA TRP A 205 0.48 -10.83 -8.35
C TRP A 205 0.91 -9.66 -9.25
N ILE A 206 0.67 -8.44 -8.78
CA ILE A 206 1.23 -7.21 -9.36
C ILE A 206 2.74 -7.17 -9.13
N ASP A 207 3.52 -6.81 -10.15
CA ASP A 207 4.95 -6.52 -10.01
C ASP A 207 5.20 -5.06 -9.63
N PRO A 208 5.48 -4.71 -8.35
CA PRO A 208 5.68 -3.32 -7.94
C PRO A 208 6.99 -2.72 -8.48
N ARG A 209 7.91 -3.52 -9.04
CA ARG A 209 9.20 -3.01 -9.55
C ARG A 209 9.04 -2.06 -10.73
N ILE A 210 7.88 -2.06 -11.38
CA ILE A 210 7.57 -1.11 -12.45
C ILE A 210 7.48 0.35 -11.94
N LEU A 211 7.43 0.58 -10.63
CA LEU A 211 7.59 1.91 -10.05
C LEU A 211 8.94 2.56 -10.38
N ALA A 212 10.02 1.79 -10.45
CA ALA A 212 11.35 2.31 -10.75
C ALA A 212 11.43 3.00 -12.13
N PRO A 213 11.08 2.35 -13.26
CA PRO A 213 11.05 3.03 -14.55
C PRO A 213 10.02 4.16 -14.60
N ILE A 214 8.89 4.09 -13.89
CA ILE A 214 7.94 5.22 -13.80
C ILE A 214 8.61 6.43 -13.11
N ASN A 215 9.33 6.21 -12.01
CA ASN A 215 10.07 7.25 -11.31
C ASN A 215 11.16 7.89 -12.17
N GLU A 216 11.81 7.13 -13.06
CA GLU A 216 12.74 7.68 -14.05
C GLU A 216 12.02 8.63 -15.03
N LEU A 217 10.81 8.27 -15.49
CA LEU A 217 10.01 9.11 -16.38
C LEU A 217 9.56 10.42 -15.73
N ILE A 218 9.25 10.41 -14.43
CA ILE A 218 8.75 11.59 -13.70
C ILE A 218 9.83 12.33 -12.90
N GLY A 219 11.10 11.91 -12.95
CA GLY A 219 12.16 12.43 -12.07
C GLY A 219 12.38 13.94 -12.12
N GLY A 220 12.01 14.60 -13.24
CA GLY A 220 12.08 16.06 -13.38
C GLY A 220 10.99 16.85 -12.63
N THR A 221 10.00 16.17 -12.04
CA THR A 221 8.83 16.82 -11.41
C THR A 221 9.04 17.17 -9.93
N GLY A 222 10.10 16.65 -9.31
CA GLY A 222 10.36 16.81 -7.88
C GLY A 222 9.51 15.91 -6.97
N ARG A 223 8.71 15.01 -7.55
CA ARG A 223 8.00 13.94 -6.83
C ARG A 223 8.41 12.58 -7.39
N ARG A 224 8.29 11.55 -6.55
CA ARG A 224 8.46 10.15 -6.89
C ARG A 224 7.47 9.30 -6.12
N PHE A 225 7.12 8.15 -6.68
CA PHE A 225 6.43 7.10 -5.94
C PHE A 225 7.42 6.42 -5.00
N GLU A 226 7.04 6.32 -3.75
CA GLU A 226 7.76 5.62 -2.69
C GLU A 226 6.89 4.46 -2.22
N LEU A 227 7.43 3.24 -2.33
CA LEU A 227 6.81 2.04 -1.80
C LEU A 227 7.30 1.87 -0.36
N VAL A 228 6.37 1.90 0.61
CA VAL A 228 6.69 1.51 1.98
C VAL A 228 7.15 0.06 1.95
N LYS A 229 8.21 -0.22 2.70
CA LYS A 229 8.83 -1.53 2.74
C LYS A 229 7.82 -2.61 3.10
N ALA A 230 7.92 -3.76 2.42
CA ALA A 230 7.09 -4.93 2.63
C ALA A 230 6.80 -5.24 4.10
N PHE A 231 5.52 -5.38 4.44
CA PHE A 231 5.07 -5.81 5.76
C PHE A 231 4.00 -6.92 5.69
N ASP A 232 3.33 -7.06 4.55
CA ASP A 232 2.38 -8.14 4.23
C ASP A 232 2.24 -8.31 2.69
N GLN A 233 1.11 -8.88 2.24
CA GLN A 233 0.78 -9.07 0.81
C GLN A 233 0.38 -7.77 0.07
N THR A 234 0.20 -6.67 0.78
CA THR A 234 -0.21 -5.40 0.19
C THR A 234 0.99 -4.55 -0.24
N ALA A 235 0.70 -3.50 -0.99
CA ALA A 235 1.61 -2.41 -1.26
C ALA A 235 1.01 -1.09 -0.80
N PHE A 236 1.82 -0.32 -0.08
CA PHE A 236 1.48 1.03 0.36
C PHE A 236 2.40 2.01 -0.37
N VAL A 237 1.85 2.68 -1.39
CA VAL A 237 2.57 3.58 -2.27
C VAL A 237 2.17 5.02 -1.99
N MET A 238 3.17 5.90 -1.88
CA MET A 238 2.98 7.34 -1.68
C MET A 238 3.71 8.15 -2.75
N ALA A 239 3.11 9.22 -3.26
CA ALA A 239 3.79 10.09 -4.23
C ALA A 239 4.53 11.26 -3.57
N LEU A 240 5.70 11.04 -3.00
CA LEU A 240 6.39 12.00 -2.12
C LEU A 240 7.40 12.89 -2.85
N ASN A 241 7.63 14.10 -2.33
CA ASN A 241 8.84 14.84 -2.61
C ASN A 241 9.94 14.50 -1.58
N GLU A 242 11.17 14.96 -1.81
CA GLU A 242 12.33 14.65 -0.95
C GLU A 242 12.14 15.08 0.51
N ALA A 243 11.58 16.28 0.74
CA ALA A 243 11.36 16.79 2.09
C ALA A 243 10.27 16.00 2.83
N GLU A 244 9.19 15.64 2.12
CA GLU A 244 8.11 14.81 2.66
C GLU A 244 8.62 13.42 3.05
N ARG A 245 9.37 12.77 2.16
CA ARG A 245 10.01 11.48 2.41
C ARG A 245 10.92 11.53 3.63
N HIS A 246 11.82 12.52 3.70
CA HIS A 246 12.74 12.67 4.82
C HIS A 246 12.01 12.88 6.15
N ALA A 247 10.91 13.64 6.13
CA ALA A 247 10.09 13.85 7.33
C ALA A 247 9.43 12.55 7.81
N LEU A 248 8.95 11.69 6.90
CA LEU A 248 8.41 10.37 7.24
C LEU A 248 9.50 9.42 7.74
N GLU A 249 10.67 9.39 7.10
CA GLU A 249 11.83 8.60 7.56
C GLU A 249 12.27 9.03 8.97
N SER A 250 12.23 10.32 9.30
CA SER A 250 12.52 10.81 10.65
C SER A 250 11.51 10.32 11.71
N ARG A 251 10.35 9.84 11.27
CA ARG A 251 9.32 9.18 12.09
C ARG A 251 9.43 7.66 12.05
N GLY A 252 10.44 7.09 11.39
CA GLY A 252 10.66 5.65 11.32
C GLY A 252 9.95 4.96 10.16
N TRP A 253 9.42 5.70 9.19
CA TRP A 253 8.91 5.08 7.95
C TRP A 253 10.07 4.58 7.11
N CYS A 254 9.91 3.41 6.50
CA CYS A 254 10.91 2.78 5.67
C CYS A 254 10.36 2.59 4.26
N PHE A 255 11.15 3.00 3.25
CA PHE A 255 10.81 2.89 1.84
C PHE A 255 11.84 2.02 1.10
N GLU A 256 11.42 1.39 0.00
CA GLU A 256 12.26 0.56 -0.89
C GLU A 256 13.21 1.37 -1.80
#